data_AF-A0A293MM92-F1
#
_entry.id   AF-A0A293MM92-F1
#
_cell.length_a   1.000
_cell.length_b   1.000
_cell.length_c   1.000
_cell.angle_alpha   90.00
_cell.angle_beta   90.00
_cell.angle_gamma   90.00
#
_symmetry.space_group_name_H-M   'P 1'
#
loop_
_entity.id
_entity.type
_entity.pdbx_description
1 polymer ?
#
loop_
_entity_poly.entity_id
_entity_poly.type
_entity_poly.pdbx_seq_one_letter_code
_entity_poly.pdbx_strand_id
1 'polypeptide(L)'
;MPRSTYEELLSPGHGDGGEGIEYEGFNIEAVNALLDYLQKRLDTASLKNQSQSLSPILHCLTECARGNAIIRKYLRSKILPPLKDVMNRPEEGNELRNKLVRLMTSPNTDVKNLVADLLFVLCKEKVGRLIKYTGYGNAAGLLANRGLMLGGRGKQGSYSSDSEDSDTEEYARYKDKINPVLGCYEEPHPYPLDHILELQEGLQDRDLTESESD
;
A
#
# COMPACT_ATOMS: atom_id res chain seq x y z
N MET A 1 -14.37 12.42 15.05
CA MET A 1 -14.37 12.10 16.50
C MET A 1 -12.95 12.20 17.03
N PRO A 2 -12.74 12.50 18.32
CA PRO A 2 -11.41 12.41 18.93
C PRO A 2 -10.82 11.01 18.78
N ARG A 3 -9.49 10.89 18.65
CA ARG A 3 -8.83 9.59 18.43
C ARG A 3 -9.00 8.62 19.60
N SER A 4 -9.10 9.15 20.82
CA SER A 4 -9.29 8.36 22.05
C SER A 4 -10.59 7.56 22.04
N THR A 5 -11.63 8.02 21.34
CA THR A 5 -12.92 7.33 21.26
C THR A 5 -12.83 5.99 20.54
N TYR A 6 -11.83 5.79 19.67
CA TYR A 6 -11.65 4.52 18.95
C TYR A 6 -11.08 3.41 19.83
N GLU A 7 -10.57 3.72 21.02
CA GLU A 7 -10.16 2.70 22.00
C GLU A 7 -11.36 1.92 22.53
N GLU A 8 -12.55 2.53 22.57
CA GLU A 8 -13.80 1.86 22.97
C GLU A 8 -14.25 0.77 21.99
N LEU A 9 -13.66 0.71 20.79
CA LEU A 9 -13.90 -0.39 19.85
C LEU A 9 -13.19 -1.69 20.27
N LEU A 10 -12.27 -1.61 21.24
CA LEU A 10 -11.63 -2.78 21.84
C LEU A 10 -12.25 -3.02 23.22
N SER A 11 -12.83 -4.20 23.40
CA SER A 11 -13.11 -4.73 24.73
C SER A 11 -12.09 -5.80 25.09
N PRO A 12 -11.85 -6.06 26.39
CA PRO A 12 -11.08 -7.22 26.82
C PRO A 12 -11.63 -8.49 26.15
N GLY A 13 -10.73 -9.41 25.77
CA GLY A 13 -11.13 -10.73 25.26
C GLY A 13 -12.06 -11.46 26.24
N HIS A 14 -12.87 -12.37 25.73
CA HIS A 14 -13.88 -13.08 26.48
C HIS A 14 -13.30 -14.18 27.41
N GLY A 15 -11.99 -14.32 27.50
CA GLY A 15 -11.35 -15.39 28.26
C GLY A 15 -11.58 -16.77 27.63
N ASP A 16 -11.06 -17.80 28.27
CA ASP A 16 -11.13 -19.20 27.80
C ASP A 16 -12.58 -19.72 27.89
N GLY A 17 -13.42 -19.39 26.91
CA GLY A 17 -14.81 -19.84 26.84
C GLY A 17 -15.82 -18.95 26.10
N GLY A 18 -15.45 -17.75 25.64
CA GLY A 18 -16.36 -16.91 24.85
C GLY A 18 -16.20 -17.05 23.34
N GLU A 19 -17.31 -17.19 22.62
CA GLU A 19 -17.33 -17.11 21.15
C GLU A 19 -17.11 -15.64 20.72
N GLY A 20 -16.07 -15.38 19.94
CA GLY A 20 -15.77 -14.04 19.44
C GLY A 20 -14.45 -13.96 18.66
N ILE A 21 -14.29 -12.94 17.83
CA ILE A 21 -13.03 -12.71 17.11
C ILE A 21 -12.08 -11.96 18.05
N GLU A 22 -10.95 -12.58 18.39
CA GLU A 22 -9.94 -12.00 19.27
C GLU A 22 -8.60 -11.78 18.56
N TYR A 23 -7.86 -10.76 18.99
CA TYR A 23 -6.51 -10.48 18.52
C TYR A 23 -5.68 -9.84 19.64
N GLU A 24 -4.50 -10.42 19.92
CA GLU A 24 -3.61 -10.00 21.02
C GLU A 24 -4.33 -9.84 22.38
N GLY A 25 -5.35 -10.68 22.66
CA GLY A 25 -6.11 -10.67 23.93
C GLY A 25 -7.26 -9.64 24.01
N PHE A 26 -7.57 -8.96 22.91
CA PHE A 26 -8.70 -8.03 22.81
C PHE A 26 -9.76 -8.57 21.84
N ASN A 27 -11.03 -8.33 22.14
CA ASN A 27 -12.09 -8.51 21.14
C ASN A 27 -11.91 -7.48 20.02
N ILE A 28 -11.94 -7.97 18.78
CA ILE A 28 -11.71 -7.16 17.58
C ILE A 28 -12.91 -7.23 16.61
N GLU A 29 -14.06 -7.73 17.07
CA GLU A 29 -15.23 -8.02 16.25
C GLU A 29 -15.81 -6.77 15.60
N ALA A 30 -15.90 -5.66 16.34
CA ALA A 30 -16.35 -4.37 15.80
C ALA A 30 -15.44 -3.88 14.66
N VAL A 31 -14.12 -3.99 14.83
CA VAL A 31 -13.14 -3.63 13.80
C VAL A 31 -13.22 -4.59 12.61
N ASN A 32 -13.43 -5.89 12.85
CA ASN A 32 -13.62 -6.86 11.79
C ASN A 32 -14.88 -6.56 10.97
N ALA A 33 -16.00 -6.23 11.62
CA ALA A 33 -17.24 -5.86 10.95
C ALA A 33 -17.06 -4.59 10.07
N LEU A 34 -16.29 -3.61 10.53
CA LEU A 34 -15.92 -2.43 9.73
C LEU A 34 -15.06 -2.80 8.51
N LEU A 35 -14.13 -3.74 8.67
CA LEU A 35 -13.30 -4.25 7.57
C LEU A 35 -14.13 -5.03 6.54
N ASP A 36 -15.05 -5.87 6.98
CA ASP A 36 -15.97 -6.61 6.11
C ASP A 36 -16.91 -5.65 5.37
N TYR A 37 -17.34 -4.59 6.05
CA TYR A 37 -18.11 -3.52 5.42
C TYR A 37 -17.31 -2.81 4.32
N LEU A 38 -16.03 -2.48 4.57
CA LEU A 38 -15.15 -1.93 3.53
C LEU A 38 -15.06 -2.86 2.31
N GLN A 39 -14.83 -4.15 2.52
CA GLN A 39 -14.74 -5.13 1.43
C GLN A 39 -16.03 -5.17 0.59
N LYS A 40 -17.19 -5.26 1.24
CA LYS A 40 -18.50 -5.22 0.57
C LYS A 40 -18.69 -3.92 -0.21
N ARG A 41 -18.24 -2.77 0.32
CA ARG A 41 -18.34 -1.49 -0.40
C ARG A 41 -17.39 -1.40 -1.58
N LEU A 42 -16.19 -1.97 -1.51
CA LEU A 42 -15.27 -2.04 -2.65
C LEU A 42 -15.88 -2.83 -3.82
N ASP A 43 -16.62 -3.89 -3.52
CA ASP A 43 -17.23 -4.76 -4.54
C ASP A 43 -18.54 -4.20 -5.12
N THR A 44 -19.25 -3.36 -4.37
CA THR A 44 -20.57 -2.84 -4.76
C THR A 44 -20.58 -1.38 -5.20
N ALA A 45 -19.54 -0.60 -4.89
CA ALA A 45 -19.50 0.81 -5.21
C ALA A 45 -19.40 1.07 -6.72
N SER A 46 -20.41 1.74 -7.27
CA SER A 46 -20.34 2.36 -8.59
C SER A 46 -19.33 3.51 -8.60
N LEU A 47 -18.65 3.71 -9.74
CA LEU A 47 -17.73 4.83 -9.96
C LEU A 47 -18.34 6.20 -9.59
N LYS A 48 -19.65 6.40 -9.81
CA LYS A 48 -20.33 7.67 -9.54
C LYS A 48 -20.43 8.00 -8.05
N ASN A 49 -20.61 6.98 -7.21
CA ASN A 49 -20.82 7.14 -5.77
C ASN A 49 -19.64 6.61 -4.94
N GLN A 50 -18.53 6.26 -5.59
CA GLN A 50 -17.38 5.61 -4.97
C GLN A 50 -16.81 6.45 -3.81
N SER A 51 -16.67 7.77 -4.00
CA SER A 51 -16.19 8.66 -2.94
C SER A 51 -17.15 8.71 -1.75
N GLN A 52 -18.46 8.91 -1.99
CA GLN A 52 -19.45 8.96 -0.91
C GLN A 52 -19.55 7.63 -0.14
N SER A 53 -19.40 6.50 -0.85
CA SER A 53 -19.50 5.16 -0.28
C SER A 53 -18.25 4.77 0.53
N LEU A 54 -17.06 5.04 0.00
CA LEU A 54 -15.80 4.58 0.59
C LEU A 54 -15.19 5.56 1.59
N SER A 55 -15.37 6.88 1.41
CA SER A 55 -14.66 7.87 2.22
C SER A 55 -14.91 7.73 3.72
N PRO A 56 -16.16 7.55 4.21
CA PRO A 56 -16.42 7.43 5.64
C PRO A 56 -15.72 6.23 6.27
N ILE A 57 -15.76 5.07 5.61
CA ILE A 57 -15.18 3.84 6.15
C ILE A 57 -13.65 3.86 6.07
N LEU A 58 -13.08 4.36 4.97
CA LEU A 58 -11.63 4.53 4.83
C LEU A 58 -11.09 5.48 5.90
N HIS A 59 -11.77 6.61 6.12
CA HIS A 59 -11.37 7.58 7.13
C HIS A 59 -11.48 6.99 8.55
N CYS A 60 -12.58 6.30 8.86
CA CYS A 60 -12.78 5.63 10.15
C CYS A 60 -11.65 4.64 10.45
N LEU A 61 -11.40 3.68 9.53
CA LEU A 61 -10.35 2.68 9.71
C LEU A 61 -8.95 3.30 9.83
N THR A 62 -8.69 4.39 9.10
CA THR A 62 -7.42 5.11 9.16
C THR A 62 -7.22 5.73 10.55
N GLU A 63 -8.22 6.41 11.09
CA GLU A 63 -8.12 7.01 12.42
C GLU A 63 -8.07 5.95 13.53
N CYS A 64 -8.82 4.84 13.42
CA CYS A 64 -8.70 3.71 14.34
C CYS A 64 -7.26 3.14 14.35
N ALA A 65 -6.68 2.92 13.17
CA ALA A 65 -5.31 2.41 13.03
C ALA A 65 -4.25 3.41 13.53
N ARG A 66 -4.50 4.70 13.41
CA ARG A 66 -3.60 5.74 13.91
C ARG A 66 -3.69 5.87 15.43
N GLY A 67 -4.89 5.72 16.00
CA GLY A 67 -5.15 5.82 17.44
C GLY A 67 -4.69 4.61 18.25
N ASN A 68 -4.84 3.38 17.72
CA ASN A 68 -4.56 2.17 18.49
C ASN A 68 -3.63 1.19 17.75
N ALA A 69 -2.58 0.74 18.44
CA ALA A 69 -1.58 -0.16 17.86
C ALA A 69 -2.10 -1.57 17.57
N ILE A 70 -2.98 -2.12 18.41
CA ILE A 70 -3.59 -3.45 18.26
C ILE A 70 -4.48 -3.45 17.02
N ILE A 71 -5.34 -2.43 16.87
CA ILE A 71 -6.18 -2.25 15.68
C ILE A 71 -5.32 -2.16 14.42
N ARG A 72 -4.25 -1.36 14.45
CA ARG A 72 -3.34 -1.21 13.31
C ARG A 72 -2.68 -2.53 12.91
N LYS A 73 -2.19 -3.31 13.87
CA LYS A 73 -1.59 -4.63 13.63
C LYS A 73 -2.61 -5.61 13.05
N TYR A 74 -3.82 -5.64 13.63
CA TYR A 74 -4.92 -6.46 13.12
C TYR A 74 -5.25 -6.11 11.66
N LEU A 75 -5.54 -4.83 11.38
CA LEU A 75 -5.84 -4.36 10.03
C LEU A 75 -4.68 -4.61 9.05
N ARG A 76 -3.43 -4.42 9.49
CA ARG A 76 -2.24 -4.75 8.70
C ARG A 76 -2.21 -6.24 8.37
N SER A 77 -2.48 -7.12 9.33
CA SER A 77 -2.47 -8.58 9.11
C SER A 77 -3.51 -9.03 8.07
N LYS A 78 -4.63 -8.31 7.95
CA LYS A 78 -5.71 -8.62 7.00
C LYS A 78 -5.53 -7.94 5.64
N ILE A 79 -5.07 -6.68 5.62
CA ILE A 79 -4.95 -5.87 4.40
C ILE A 79 -3.59 -6.06 3.72
N LEU A 80 -2.51 -6.13 4.50
CA LEU A 80 -1.12 -6.23 4.03
C LEU A 80 -0.42 -7.45 4.66
N PRO A 81 -0.95 -8.68 4.44
CA PRO A 81 -0.32 -9.89 4.96
C PRO A 81 1.11 -10.04 4.43
N PRO A 82 2.00 -10.78 5.12
CA PRO A 82 3.36 -11.04 4.64
C PRO A 82 3.34 -11.50 3.17
N LEU A 83 4.17 -10.86 2.33
CA LEU A 83 4.14 -11.04 0.88
C LEU A 83 4.52 -12.47 0.52
N LYS A 84 3.62 -13.21 -0.11
CA LYS A 84 3.94 -14.50 -0.71
C LYS A 84 4.16 -14.26 -2.20
N ASP A 85 3.10 -13.94 -2.92
CA ASP A 85 3.19 -13.56 -4.32
C ASP A 85 3.96 -12.24 -4.52
N VAL A 86 5.10 -12.37 -5.20
CA VAL A 86 5.95 -11.28 -5.70
C VAL A 86 6.03 -11.26 -7.22
N MET A 87 5.33 -12.16 -7.91
CA MET A 87 5.44 -12.30 -9.37
C MET A 87 4.48 -11.36 -10.09
N ASN A 88 3.28 -11.19 -9.56
CA ASN A 88 2.27 -10.31 -10.15
C ASN A 88 2.34 -8.90 -9.59
N ARG A 89 1.80 -7.93 -10.34
CA ARG A 89 1.80 -6.53 -9.87
C ARG A 89 0.90 -6.37 -8.63
N PRO A 90 1.23 -5.46 -7.71
CA PRO A 90 0.45 -5.25 -6.49
C PRO A 90 -1.03 -4.92 -6.74
N GLU A 91 -1.38 -4.23 -7.83
CA GLU A 91 -2.76 -3.90 -8.22
C GLU A 91 -3.50 -5.02 -8.97
N GLU A 92 -2.81 -6.09 -9.35
CA GLU A 92 -3.38 -7.25 -10.06
C GLU A 92 -3.83 -8.31 -9.04
N GLY A 93 -5.07 -8.80 -9.20
CA GLY A 93 -5.67 -9.77 -8.29
C GLY A 93 -6.94 -9.28 -7.59
N ASN A 94 -7.50 -10.16 -6.76
CA ASN A 94 -8.81 -9.98 -6.12
C ASN A 94 -8.74 -9.87 -4.59
N GLU A 95 -7.54 -9.91 -4.01
CA GLU A 95 -7.40 -9.69 -2.57
C GLU A 95 -7.65 -8.23 -2.22
N LEU A 96 -7.94 -7.97 -0.94
CA LEU A 96 -8.20 -6.62 -0.44
C LEU A 96 -7.02 -5.68 -0.70
N ARG A 97 -5.77 -6.16 -0.56
CA ARG A 97 -4.56 -5.43 -0.95
C ARG A 97 -4.67 -4.93 -2.39
N ASN A 98 -4.92 -5.83 -3.34
CA ASN A 98 -4.90 -5.51 -4.76
C ASN A 98 -5.97 -4.47 -5.11
N LYS A 99 -7.19 -4.65 -4.58
CA LYS A 99 -8.30 -3.71 -4.76
C LYS A 99 -7.95 -2.31 -4.26
N LEU A 100 -7.32 -2.20 -3.08
CA LEU A 100 -6.90 -0.92 -2.52
C LEU A 100 -5.73 -0.30 -3.31
N VAL A 101 -4.71 -1.08 -3.67
CA VAL A 101 -3.58 -0.57 -4.45
C VAL A 101 -4.03 -0.03 -5.81
N ARG A 102 -4.98 -0.70 -6.46
CA ARG A 102 -5.61 -0.22 -7.71
C ARG A 102 -6.31 1.14 -7.54
N LEU A 103 -6.87 1.43 -6.36
CA LEU A 103 -7.48 2.72 -6.08
C LEU A 103 -6.44 3.83 -5.85
N MET A 104 -5.17 3.51 -5.58
CA MET A 104 -4.11 4.51 -5.47
C MET A 104 -3.80 5.22 -6.80
N THR A 105 -4.24 4.67 -7.92
CA THR A 105 -4.13 5.29 -9.26
C THR A 105 -5.49 5.71 -9.82
N SER A 106 -6.54 5.71 -8.99
CA SER A 106 -7.87 6.18 -9.38
C SER A 106 -7.86 7.67 -9.77
N PRO A 107 -8.67 8.08 -10.78
CA PRO A 107 -8.86 9.49 -11.10
C PRO A 107 -9.59 10.25 -9.98
N ASN A 108 -10.31 9.56 -9.10
CA ASN A 108 -10.95 10.18 -7.95
C ASN A 108 -9.89 10.51 -6.87
N THR A 109 -9.53 11.79 -6.76
CA THR A 109 -8.49 12.27 -5.85
C THR A 109 -8.81 12.00 -4.39
N ASP A 110 -10.06 12.10 -3.98
CA ASP A 110 -10.47 11.91 -2.58
C ASP A 110 -10.27 10.45 -2.16
N VAL A 111 -10.79 9.52 -2.95
CA VAL A 111 -10.65 8.08 -2.70
C VAL A 111 -9.18 7.69 -2.75
N LYS A 112 -8.45 8.12 -3.78
CA LYS A 112 -7.02 7.85 -3.93
C LYS A 112 -6.23 8.29 -2.69
N ASN A 113 -6.45 9.52 -2.23
CA ASN A 113 -5.74 10.08 -1.08
C ASN A 113 -6.07 9.34 0.22
N LEU A 114 -7.35 8.97 0.42
CA LEU A 114 -7.78 8.23 1.62
C LEU A 114 -7.22 6.81 1.66
N VAL A 115 -7.23 6.09 0.53
CA VAL A 115 -6.65 4.75 0.45
C VAL A 115 -5.14 4.81 0.70
N ALA A 116 -4.47 5.77 0.09
CA ALA A 116 -3.04 5.96 0.26
C ALA A 116 -2.66 6.34 1.70
N ASP A 117 -3.47 7.16 2.40
CA ASP A 117 -3.26 7.45 3.82
C ASP A 117 -3.46 6.20 4.69
N LEU A 118 -4.53 5.43 4.48
CA LEU A 118 -4.77 4.17 5.19
C LEU A 118 -3.57 3.23 5.06
N LEU A 119 -3.13 2.93 3.83
CA LEU A 119 -2.02 2.01 3.59
C LEU A 119 -0.70 2.53 4.20
N PHE A 120 -0.48 3.84 4.18
CA PHE A 120 0.71 4.43 4.78
C PHE A 120 0.70 4.33 6.31
N VAL A 121 -0.44 4.56 6.97
CA VAL A 121 -0.61 4.35 8.41
C VAL A 121 -0.37 2.89 8.78
N LEU A 122 -0.92 1.93 8.03
CA LEU A 122 -0.67 0.50 8.23
C LEU A 122 0.80 0.11 8.01
N CYS A 123 1.54 0.90 7.24
CA CYS A 123 2.99 0.78 7.04
C CYS A 123 3.82 1.51 8.11
N LYS A 124 3.22 1.93 9.23
CA LYS A 124 3.86 2.76 10.28
C LYS A 124 4.45 4.06 9.70
N GLU A 125 3.85 4.59 8.64
CA GLU A 125 4.29 5.80 7.94
C GLU A 125 5.75 5.71 7.43
N LYS A 126 6.22 4.49 7.10
CA LYS A 126 7.54 4.25 6.51
C LYS A 126 7.42 4.07 5.00
N VAL A 127 8.09 4.94 4.24
CA VAL A 127 8.09 4.94 2.77
C VAL A 127 8.53 3.59 2.19
N GLY A 128 9.64 3.03 2.67
CA GLY A 128 10.13 1.73 2.18
C GLY A 128 9.15 0.58 2.42
N ARG A 129 8.39 0.62 3.54
CA ARG A 129 7.34 -0.36 3.80
C ARG A 129 6.18 -0.18 2.84
N LEU A 130 5.74 1.05 2.57
CA LEU A 130 4.68 1.29 1.59
C LEU A 130 5.09 0.77 0.20
N ILE A 131 6.27 1.15 -0.28
CA ILE A 131 6.80 0.73 -1.60
C ILE A 131 6.84 -0.79 -1.71
N LYS A 132 7.31 -1.51 -0.67
CA LYS A 132 7.34 -2.98 -0.65
C LYS A 132 5.97 -3.59 -0.98
N TYR A 133 4.88 -3.00 -0.49
CA TYR A 133 3.53 -3.56 -0.64
C TYR A 133 2.75 -3.02 -1.84
N THR A 134 3.12 -1.85 -2.36
CA THR A 134 2.34 -1.17 -3.40
C THR A 134 3.10 -0.97 -4.70
N GLY A 135 4.43 -1.07 -4.70
CA GLY A 135 5.27 -0.55 -5.77
C GLY A 135 5.36 0.98 -5.74
N TYR A 136 6.49 1.53 -6.19
CA TYR A 136 6.71 2.98 -6.23
C TYR A 136 5.78 3.66 -7.25
N GLY A 137 5.46 3.02 -8.38
CA GLY A 137 4.54 3.58 -9.38
C GLY A 137 3.18 3.95 -8.80
N ASN A 138 2.58 3.05 -8.00
CA ASN A 138 1.32 3.32 -7.31
C ASN A 138 1.48 4.30 -6.14
N ALA A 139 2.60 4.24 -5.41
CA ALA A 139 2.86 5.11 -4.27
C ALA A 139 3.25 6.55 -4.65
N ALA A 140 3.74 6.77 -5.88
CA ALA A 140 4.34 8.02 -6.32
C ALA A 140 3.40 9.22 -6.06
N GLY A 141 2.13 9.13 -6.41
CA GLY A 141 1.17 10.22 -6.17
C GLY A 141 1.09 10.65 -4.71
N LEU A 142 1.07 9.70 -3.77
CA LEU A 142 1.10 10.00 -2.34
C LEU A 142 2.43 10.62 -1.92
N LEU A 143 3.54 10.04 -2.38
CA LEU A 143 4.88 10.50 -2.02
C LEU A 143 5.15 11.92 -2.52
N ALA A 144 4.69 12.27 -3.72
CA ALA A 144 4.75 13.65 -4.25
C ALA A 144 3.94 14.60 -3.35
N ASN A 145 2.68 14.26 -3.07
CA ASN A 145 1.78 15.09 -2.27
C ASN A 145 2.29 15.34 -0.84
N ARG A 146 3.17 14.45 -0.32
CA ARG A 146 3.77 14.58 1.02
C ARG A 146 5.23 15.08 1.01
N GLY A 147 5.81 15.36 -0.15
CA GLY A 147 7.22 15.78 -0.27
C GLY A 147 8.22 14.68 0.11
N LEU A 148 7.86 13.41 -0.08
CA LEU A 148 8.64 12.24 0.36
C LEU A 148 9.41 11.54 -0.78
N MET A 149 9.36 12.05 -2.02
CA MET A 149 9.99 11.39 -3.17
C MET A 149 11.52 11.31 -3.10
N LEU A 150 12.19 12.27 -2.47
CA LEU A 150 13.66 12.37 -2.41
C LEU A 150 14.22 12.03 -1.02
N GLY A 151 13.57 11.10 -0.29
CA GLY A 151 13.99 10.76 1.07
C GLY A 151 13.63 11.84 2.11
N GLY A 152 12.65 12.69 1.79
CA GLY A 152 12.07 13.64 2.73
C GLY A 152 11.65 12.92 4.00
N ARG A 153 12.14 13.39 5.16
CA ARG A 153 11.68 12.88 6.45
C ARG A 153 10.30 13.48 6.70
N GLY A 154 9.25 12.73 6.36
CA GLY A 154 7.88 13.08 6.77
C GLY A 154 7.81 13.30 8.28
N LYS A 155 6.75 13.96 8.77
CA LYS A 155 6.49 14.03 10.22
C LYS A 155 6.57 12.61 10.79
N GLN A 156 7.60 12.32 11.58
CA GLN A 156 7.78 11.00 12.18
C GLN A 156 6.60 10.75 13.11
N GLY A 157 5.68 9.87 12.72
CA GLY A 157 4.68 9.36 13.64
C GLY A 157 5.37 8.68 14.83
N SER A 158 4.76 8.77 16.01
CA SER A 158 5.25 8.19 17.26
C SER A 158 5.07 6.66 17.29
N TYR A 159 5.72 5.96 16.36
CA TYR A 159 5.65 4.50 16.26
C TYR A 159 6.88 3.84 16.88
N SER A 160 6.67 2.81 17.71
CA SER A 160 7.76 2.00 18.25
C SER A 160 8.61 1.40 17.12
N SER A 161 9.94 1.48 17.28
CA SER A 161 10.94 1.03 16.32
C SER A 161 10.99 -0.49 16.15
N ASP A 162 10.30 -1.27 17.01
CA ASP A 162 10.23 -2.72 16.85
C ASP A 162 9.66 -3.07 15.48
N SER A 163 10.57 -3.50 14.61
CA SER A 163 10.28 -3.95 13.28
C SER A 163 9.78 -5.37 13.39
N GLU A 164 8.46 -5.54 13.30
CA GLU A 164 7.92 -6.80 12.78
C GLU A 164 8.55 -7.00 11.40
N ASP A 165 9.48 -7.93 11.33
CA ASP A 165 10.05 -8.41 10.09
C ASP A 165 8.93 -9.16 9.37
N SER A 166 8.43 -8.56 8.29
CA SER A 166 7.38 -9.15 7.47
C SER A 166 7.94 -9.72 6.18
N ASP A 167 9.27 -9.87 6.09
CA ASP A 167 9.92 -10.55 4.98
C ASP A 167 9.60 -12.04 5.11
N THR A 168 8.94 -12.60 4.10
CA THR A 168 8.75 -14.04 3.97
C THR A 168 9.99 -14.64 3.31
N GLU A 169 10.17 -15.96 3.43
CA GLU A 169 11.23 -16.65 2.68
C GLU A 169 11.12 -16.42 1.17
N GLU A 170 9.89 -16.36 0.63
CA GLU A 170 9.63 -16.10 -0.79
C GLU A 170 10.08 -14.69 -1.18
N TYR A 171 9.66 -13.68 -0.42
CA TYR A 171 10.08 -12.29 -0.65
C TYR A 171 11.60 -12.14 -0.53
N ALA A 172 12.23 -12.78 0.47
CA ALA A 172 13.67 -12.72 0.67
C ALA A 172 14.46 -13.31 -0.51
N ARG A 173 13.96 -14.37 -1.16
CA ARG A 173 14.60 -14.99 -2.34
C ARG A 173 14.61 -14.08 -3.57
N TYR A 174 13.60 -13.23 -3.72
CA TYR A 174 13.43 -12.38 -4.91
C TYR A 174 13.69 -10.90 -4.63
N LYS A 175 13.99 -10.51 -3.39
CA LYS A 175 14.13 -9.12 -2.96
C LYS A 175 15.02 -8.28 -3.88
N ASP A 176 16.16 -8.83 -4.31
CA ASP A 176 17.13 -8.14 -5.17
C ASP A 176 16.71 -8.10 -6.65
N LYS A 177 15.67 -8.85 -7.02
CA LYS A 177 15.13 -8.96 -8.39
C LYS A 177 13.74 -8.33 -8.54
N ILE A 178 13.19 -7.75 -7.47
CA ILE A 178 11.93 -7.03 -7.51
C ILE A 178 12.21 -5.62 -8.03
N ASN A 179 11.53 -5.25 -9.12
CA ASN A 179 11.57 -3.89 -9.62
C ASN A 179 10.82 -2.98 -8.62
N PRO A 180 11.48 -2.00 -7.98
CA PRO A 180 10.83 -1.16 -6.97
C PRO A 180 9.72 -0.27 -7.55
N VAL A 181 9.74 0.01 -8.85
CA VAL A 181 8.69 0.77 -9.54
C VAL A 181 7.43 -0.06 -9.69
N LEU A 182 7.57 -1.28 -10.20
CA LEU A 182 6.44 -2.19 -10.44
C LEU A 182 5.96 -2.88 -9.15
N GLY A 183 6.84 -3.09 -8.18
CA GLY A 183 6.55 -3.81 -6.94
C GLY A 183 6.44 -5.33 -7.13
N CYS A 184 6.88 -5.86 -8.27
CA CYS A 184 6.91 -7.29 -8.60
C CYS A 184 8.26 -7.69 -9.19
N TYR A 185 8.48 -8.99 -9.26
CA TYR A 185 9.62 -9.63 -9.90
C TYR A 185 9.66 -9.28 -11.39
N GLU A 186 10.85 -8.98 -11.87
CA GLU A 186 11.14 -8.83 -13.29
C GLU A 186 12.27 -9.77 -13.64
N GLU A 187 12.10 -10.57 -14.70
CA GLU A 187 13.20 -11.39 -15.19
C GLU A 187 14.37 -10.47 -15.57
N PRO A 188 15.61 -10.79 -15.17
CA PRO A 188 16.77 -10.00 -15.55
C PRO A 188 16.79 -9.88 -17.07
N HIS A 189 16.58 -8.66 -17.59
CA HIS A 189 16.56 -8.44 -19.02
C HIS A 189 17.97 -8.73 -19.56
N PRO A 190 18.12 -9.63 -20.55
CA PRO A 190 19.44 -10.05 -21.01
C PRO A 190 20.27 -8.93 -21.67
N TYR A 191 19.64 -7.80 -22.04
CA TYR A 191 20.31 -6.73 -22.79
C TYR A 191 20.01 -5.32 -22.27
N PRO A 192 20.68 -4.85 -21.19
CA PRO A 192 20.64 -3.45 -20.79
C PRO A 192 21.51 -2.53 -21.67
N LEU A 193 22.60 -3.06 -22.25
CA LEU A 193 23.60 -2.27 -22.96
C LEU A 193 23.35 -2.19 -24.47
N ASP A 194 22.92 -3.28 -25.09
CA ASP A 194 22.79 -3.34 -26.56
C ASP A 194 21.72 -2.37 -27.08
N HIS A 195 20.58 -2.23 -26.38
CA HIS A 195 19.56 -1.25 -26.73
C HIS A 195 19.99 0.21 -26.50
N ILE A 196 20.86 0.48 -25.52
CA ILE A 196 21.40 1.82 -25.29
C ILE A 196 22.39 2.17 -26.41
N LEU A 197 23.21 1.20 -26.83
CA LEU A 197 24.14 1.37 -27.94
C LEU A 197 23.40 1.59 -29.26
N GLU A 198 22.37 0.79 -29.56
CA GLU A 198 21.53 0.98 -30.77
C GLU A 198 20.79 2.33 -30.76
N LEU A 199 20.25 2.77 -29.61
CA LEU A 199 19.61 4.08 -29.50
C LEU A 199 20.62 5.23 -29.64
N GLN A 200 21.83 5.06 -29.11
CA GLN A 200 22.89 6.06 -29.21
C GLN A 200 23.39 6.18 -30.65
N GLU A 201 23.61 5.06 -31.34
CA GLU A 201 23.96 5.03 -32.77
C GLU A 201 22.84 5.67 -33.64
N GLY A 202 21.58 5.31 -33.39
CA GLY A 202 20.44 5.88 -34.13
C GLY A 202 20.20 7.38 -33.87
N LEU A 203 20.58 7.91 -32.71
CA LEU A 203 20.57 9.36 -32.44
C LEU A 203 21.71 10.07 -33.17
N GLN A 204 22.88 9.44 -33.21
CA GLN A 204 24.07 9.97 -33.86
C GLN A 204 23.91 10.03 -35.39
N ASP A 205 23.23 9.05 -35.99
CA ASP A 205 22.87 9.05 -37.41
C ASP A 205 21.84 10.14 -37.77
N ARG A 206 20.90 10.45 -36.87
CA ARG A 206 19.89 11.50 -37.10
C ARG A 206 20.50 12.90 -37.06
N ASP A 207 21.42 13.16 -36.13
CA ASP A 207 22.16 14.42 -36.07
C ASP A 207 23.04 14.64 -37.32
N LEU A 208 23.58 13.57 -37.91
CA LEU A 208 24.35 13.65 -39.17
C LEU A 208 23.45 14.02 -40.35
N THR A 209 22.25 13.43 -40.46
CA THR A 209 21.32 13.74 -41.56
C THR A 209 20.72 15.14 -41.51
N GLU A 210 20.56 15.72 -40.31
CA GLU A 210 20.09 17.10 -40.16
C GLU A 210 21.19 18.13 -40.45
N SER A 211 22.47 17.76 -40.32
CA SER A 211 23.62 18.63 -40.64
C SER A 211 24.01 18.71 -42.12
N GLU A 212 23.52 17.80 -42.96
CA GLU A 212 23.76 17.76 -44.42
C GLU A 212 22.62 18.40 -45.24
N SER A 213 21.61 18.98 -44.58
CA SER A 213 20.39 19.50 -45.21
C SER A 213 20.33 21.04 -45.35
N ASP A 214 21.41 21.76 -45.05
CA ASP A 214 21.55 23.23 -45.21
C ASP A 214 22.53 23.63 -46.34
#